data_AF-A0A2P8CBA1-F1
#
_entry.id   AF-A0A2P8CBA1-F1
#
_cell.length_a   1.000
_cell.length_b   1.000
_cell.length_c   1.000
_cell.angle_alpha   90.00
_cell.angle_beta   90.00
_cell.angle_gamma   90.00
#
_symmetry.space_group_name_H-M   'P 1'
#
loop_
_entity.id
_entity.type
_entity.pdbx_description
1 polymer ?
#
loop_
_entity_poly.entity_id
_entity_poly.type
_entity_poly.pdbx_seq_one_letter_code
_entity_poly.pdbx_strand_id
1 'polypeptide(L)'
;MSMPDGPESRPGDSEESGPPAADAHGVPAVAPRPRAELDPLLSWLREGRPAARRLDFPAGTALPDGRLDLCKQALGPVGAALVADAMRVRSGGPIAVRHLLLGTDGLGDDGATAVAERTSGTGVQTLYLGCNGITARGAAGIADRLRASPQAVSAVWLKRNPLGSGAGTAVADLVDAAPGLRTLDLVQTGLDPAGLAALVPRVLRAAAAGTPVERLYLGGNPLGAAGAEALADLVAAGAVSELYTSAARLGDSGAETLADALRAMPHGRLARLSVASNGIGPHAAGRLVAAAADAGVNAVDLGRVRAAHVLGAADNRIDEDSAAHMAAALSAPGHRLGHLVLAHTGVTSRAALRLRDGARTAATPTRFLLGKGVARSVRRELDALGSGAPVLDVPAAVAAIRSVHRTAR
;
A
#
# COMPACT_ATOMS: atom_id res chain seq x y z
N MET A 1 -64.40 22.52 -40.45
CA MET A 1 -64.47 21.42 -39.45
C MET A 1 -64.08 20.14 -40.16
N SER A 2 -62.83 19.72 -39.98
CA SER A 2 -62.30 18.37 -40.17
C SER A 2 -60.83 18.40 -39.74
N MET A 3 -60.48 17.54 -38.79
CA MET A 3 -59.09 17.25 -38.36
C MET A 3 -58.34 16.54 -39.49
N PRO A 4 -57.00 16.50 -39.41
CA PRO A 4 -56.39 15.17 -39.47
C PRO A 4 -55.21 14.95 -38.50
N ASP A 5 -55.18 13.70 -38.04
CA ASP A 5 -54.05 12.79 -37.82
C ASP A 5 -53.02 13.09 -36.72
N GLY A 6 -53.09 12.25 -35.68
CA GLY A 6 -52.07 12.11 -34.64
C GLY A 6 -50.82 11.38 -35.15
N PRO A 7 -49.68 11.50 -34.44
CA PRO A 7 -48.44 10.88 -34.89
C PRO A 7 -48.35 9.40 -34.50
N GLU A 8 -48.01 8.59 -35.50
CA GLU A 8 -47.63 7.17 -35.39
C GLU A 8 -46.47 6.96 -34.41
N SER A 9 -46.61 5.97 -33.53
CA SER A 9 -45.56 5.46 -32.67
C SER A 9 -44.58 4.58 -33.47
N ARG A 10 -43.30 4.96 -33.49
CA ARG A 10 -42.20 4.09 -33.96
C ARG A 10 -41.73 3.19 -32.81
N PRO A 11 -41.56 1.87 -32.99
CA PRO A 11 -40.92 1.00 -32.02
C PRO A 11 -39.42 0.97 -32.28
N GLY A 12 -38.61 1.15 -31.23
CA GLY A 12 -37.19 0.84 -31.28
C GLY A 12 -36.27 1.89 -30.65
N ASP A 13 -36.44 2.15 -29.36
CA ASP A 13 -35.30 2.55 -28.53
C ASP A 13 -34.94 1.35 -27.66
N SER A 14 -33.89 0.65 -28.08
CA SER A 14 -33.17 -0.32 -27.27
C SER A 14 -32.71 0.37 -26.00
N GLU A 15 -33.18 -0.11 -24.84
CA GLU A 15 -32.69 0.28 -23.52
C GLU A 15 -31.17 0.12 -23.48
N GLU A 16 -30.46 1.23 -23.63
CA GLU A 16 -29.04 1.33 -23.40
C GLU A 16 -28.85 1.18 -21.88
N SER A 17 -28.53 -0.05 -21.45
CA SER A 17 -28.32 -0.39 -20.05
C SER A 17 -27.20 0.47 -19.48
N GLY A 18 -27.56 1.49 -18.70
CA GLY A 18 -26.62 2.31 -17.94
C GLY A 18 -25.73 1.45 -17.03
N PRO A 19 -24.56 1.97 -16.61
CA PRO A 19 -23.65 1.23 -15.74
C PRO A 19 -24.38 0.81 -14.45
N PRO A 20 -24.11 -0.41 -13.93
CA PRO A 20 -24.76 -0.89 -12.73
C PRO A 20 -24.51 0.07 -11.57
N ALA A 21 -25.55 0.33 -10.78
CA ALA A 21 -25.48 1.20 -9.61
C ALA A 21 -24.33 0.76 -8.68
N ALA A 22 -23.55 1.72 -8.21
CA ALA A 22 -22.55 1.47 -7.17
C ALA A 22 -23.26 1.04 -5.88
N ASP A 23 -22.63 0.15 -5.11
CA ASP A 23 -23.10 -0.15 -3.76
C ASP A 23 -23.00 1.10 -2.85
N ALA A 24 -23.55 1.00 -1.63
CA ALA A 24 -23.56 2.09 -0.65
C ALA A 24 -22.17 2.65 -0.29
N HIS A 25 -21.09 2.03 -0.78
CA HIS A 25 -19.71 2.38 -0.49
C HIS A 25 -18.91 2.77 -1.75
N GLY A 26 -19.60 2.99 -2.88
CA GLY A 26 -18.97 3.48 -4.11
C GLY A 26 -18.16 2.43 -4.85
N VAL A 27 -18.32 1.14 -4.53
CA VAL A 27 -17.75 0.05 -5.33
C VAL A 27 -18.78 -0.33 -6.39
N PRO A 28 -18.42 -0.32 -7.69
CA PRO A 28 -19.34 -0.71 -8.74
C PRO A 28 -19.87 -2.12 -8.49
N ALA A 29 -21.19 -2.34 -8.59
CA ALA A 29 -21.72 -3.69 -8.59
C ALA A 29 -21.12 -4.44 -9.78
N VAL A 30 -20.44 -5.55 -9.50
CA VAL A 30 -19.76 -6.36 -10.52
C VAL A 30 -20.65 -7.54 -10.86
N ALA A 31 -21.12 -7.59 -12.10
CA ALA A 31 -21.78 -8.79 -12.63
C ALA A 31 -20.76 -9.95 -12.59
N PRO A 32 -21.03 -11.03 -11.84
CA PRO A 32 -20.06 -12.10 -11.70
C PRO A 32 -19.78 -12.78 -13.04
N ARG A 33 -18.50 -13.08 -13.29
CA ARG A 33 -18.06 -13.85 -14.45
C ARG A 33 -18.78 -15.20 -14.49
N PRO A 34 -19.19 -15.69 -15.67
CA PRO A 34 -19.79 -17.01 -15.81
C PRO A 34 -18.86 -18.11 -15.30
N ARG A 35 -19.42 -19.07 -14.56
CA ARG A 35 -18.65 -20.21 -14.01
C ARG A 35 -17.88 -20.98 -15.09
N ALA A 36 -18.47 -21.17 -16.27
CA ALA A 36 -17.84 -21.91 -17.36
C ALA A 36 -16.47 -21.35 -17.76
N GLU A 37 -16.26 -20.04 -17.60
CA GLU A 37 -14.98 -19.40 -17.89
C GLU A 37 -13.94 -19.60 -16.77
N LEU A 38 -14.38 -20.00 -15.58
CA LEU A 38 -13.50 -20.40 -14.47
C LEU A 38 -13.04 -21.86 -14.58
N ASP A 39 -13.80 -22.72 -15.26
CA ASP A 39 -13.57 -24.18 -15.24
C ASP A 39 -12.15 -24.60 -15.64
N PRO A 40 -11.49 -24.02 -16.66
CA PRO A 40 -10.09 -24.35 -16.98
C PRO A 40 -9.13 -24.07 -15.83
N LEU A 41 -9.30 -22.92 -15.15
CA LEU A 41 -8.50 -22.55 -13.98
C LEU A 41 -8.80 -23.49 -12.80
N LEU A 42 -10.08 -23.72 -12.51
CA LEU A 42 -10.50 -24.58 -11.40
C LEU A 42 -10.00 -26.02 -11.56
N SER A 43 -9.98 -26.55 -12.79
CA SER A 43 -9.38 -27.86 -13.09
C SER A 43 -7.89 -27.87 -12.77
N TRP A 44 -7.15 -26.87 -13.25
CA TRP A 44 -5.71 -26.77 -12.99
C TRP A 44 -5.40 -26.66 -11.48
N LEU A 45 -6.18 -25.89 -10.72
CA LEU A 45 -6.01 -25.77 -9.27
C LEU A 45 -6.19 -27.11 -8.55
N ARG A 46 -7.20 -27.91 -8.95
CA ARG A 46 -7.47 -29.23 -8.35
C ARG A 46 -6.39 -30.27 -8.67
N GLU A 47 -5.73 -30.14 -9.82
CA GLU A 47 -4.57 -30.98 -10.15
C GLU A 47 -3.37 -30.69 -9.22
N GLY A 48 -3.33 -29.50 -8.60
CA GLY A 48 -2.29 -29.13 -7.64
C GLY A 48 -0.90 -28.98 -8.25
N ARG A 49 -0.79 -28.83 -9.57
CA ARG A 49 0.51 -28.72 -10.26
C ARG A 49 1.02 -27.27 -10.22
N PRO A 50 2.28 -27.01 -9.80
CA PRO A 50 2.84 -25.67 -9.88
C PRO A 50 2.97 -25.20 -11.34
N ALA A 51 2.87 -23.90 -11.57
CA ALA A 51 3.07 -23.32 -12.89
C ALA A 51 4.58 -23.32 -13.22
N ALA A 52 5.05 -24.14 -14.17
CA ALA A 52 6.47 -24.11 -14.58
C ALA A 52 6.83 -22.90 -15.45
N ARG A 53 5.82 -22.27 -16.06
CA ARG A 53 5.90 -21.06 -16.89
C ARG A 53 4.64 -20.23 -16.67
N ARG A 54 4.55 -19.04 -17.27
CA ARG A 54 3.29 -18.27 -17.30
C ARG A 54 2.19 -19.11 -17.95
N LEU A 55 1.07 -19.27 -17.26
CA LEU A 55 -0.14 -19.94 -17.74
C LEU A 55 -1.29 -18.92 -17.73
N ASP A 56 -1.81 -18.58 -18.89
CA ASP A 56 -2.96 -17.69 -19.04
C ASP A 56 -4.24 -18.53 -19.20
N PHE A 57 -5.25 -18.23 -18.38
CA PHE A 57 -6.58 -18.83 -18.43
C PHE A 57 -7.59 -17.81 -18.92
N PRO A 58 -8.82 -18.21 -19.29
CA PRO A 58 -9.90 -17.24 -19.55
C PRO A 58 -10.16 -16.32 -18.35
N ALA A 59 -9.94 -16.82 -17.14
CA ALA A 59 -9.95 -16.05 -15.90
C ALA A 59 -8.57 -16.07 -15.22
N GLY A 60 -7.80 -15.01 -15.47
CA GLY A 60 -6.53 -14.74 -14.78
C GLY A 60 -5.32 -15.53 -15.27
N THR A 61 -4.22 -15.40 -14.52
CA THR A 61 -2.89 -15.90 -14.91
C THR A 61 -2.18 -16.53 -13.72
N ALA A 62 -1.59 -17.71 -13.90
CA ALA A 62 -0.66 -18.32 -12.95
C ALA A 62 0.80 -18.11 -13.39
N LEU A 63 1.70 -17.85 -12.43
CA LEU A 63 3.11 -17.54 -12.67
C LEU A 63 4.06 -18.47 -11.89
N PRO A 64 5.31 -18.66 -12.38
CA PRO A 64 6.26 -19.62 -11.77
C PRO A 64 6.71 -19.33 -10.34
N ASP A 65 6.51 -18.11 -9.88
CA ASP A 65 6.80 -17.71 -8.50
C ASP A 65 5.64 -18.01 -7.54
N GLY A 66 4.63 -18.77 -7.97
CA GLY A 66 3.48 -19.16 -7.16
C GLY A 66 2.40 -18.08 -7.06
N ARG A 67 2.41 -17.09 -7.96
CA ARG A 67 1.33 -16.11 -8.06
C ARG A 67 0.17 -16.64 -8.89
N LEU A 68 -1.02 -16.42 -8.38
CA LEU A 68 -2.28 -16.52 -9.12
C LEU A 68 -2.89 -15.12 -9.18
N ASP A 69 -2.76 -14.46 -10.34
CA ASP A 69 -3.32 -13.14 -10.61
C ASP A 69 -4.73 -13.28 -11.19
N LEU A 70 -5.71 -13.03 -10.33
CA LEU A 70 -7.13 -13.03 -10.63
C LEU A 70 -7.73 -11.62 -10.44
N CYS A 71 -6.92 -10.56 -10.49
CA CYS A 71 -7.46 -9.22 -10.37
C CYS A 71 -8.31 -8.86 -11.60
N LYS A 72 -9.40 -8.13 -11.37
CA LYS A 72 -10.32 -7.62 -12.41
C LYS A 72 -10.91 -8.74 -13.26
N GLN A 73 -11.15 -9.89 -12.64
CA GLN A 73 -11.80 -11.05 -13.26
C GLN A 73 -13.29 -11.12 -12.93
N ALA A 74 -13.82 -10.17 -12.15
CA ALA A 74 -15.23 -10.08 -11.81
C ALA A 74 -15.75 -11.35 -11.13
N LEU A 75 -14.97 -11.91 -10.20
CA LEU A 75 -15.30 -13.21 -9.62
C LEU A 75 -16.56 -13.19 -8.75
N GLY A 76 -16.81 -12.08 -8.06
CA GLY A 76 -17.80 -12.00 -6.98
C GLY A 76 -17.48 -12.95 -5.81
N PRO A 77 -18.33 -12.97 -4.78
CA PRO A 77 -18.14 -13.84 -3.62
C PRO A 77 -18.16 -15.34 -3.98
N VAL A 78 -19.04 -15.76 -4.90
CA VAL A 78 -19.19 -17.17 -5.31
C VAL A 78 -17.98 -17.65 -6.10
N GLY A 79 -17.52 -16.89 -7.09
CA GLY A 79 -16.33 -17.26 -7.88
C GLY A 79 -15.06 -17.31 -7.03
N ALA A 80 -14.89 -16.37 -6.10
CA ALA A 80 -13.78 -16.37 -5.16
C ALA A 80 -13.80 -17.61 -4.25
N ALA A 81 -14.97 -18.03 -3.75
CA ALA A 81 -15.13 -19.26 -2.97
C ALA A 81 -14.78 -20.51 -3.80
N LEU A 82 -15.22 -20.59 -5.06
CA LEU A 82 -14.89 -21.71 -5.96
C LEU A 82 -13.39 -21.85 -6.19
N VAL A 83 -12.70 -20.72 -6.42
CA VAL A 83 -11.23 -20.70 -6.55
C VAL A 83 -10.56 -21.18 -5.26
N ALA A 84 -11.02 -20.68 -4.11
CA ALA A 84 -10.46 -21.06 -2.82
C ALA A 84 -10.67 -22.55 -2.49
N ASP A 85 -11.84 -23.11 -2.84
CA ASP A 85 -12.12 -24.54 -2.69
C ASP A 85 -11.26 -25.42 -3.61
N ALA A 86 -11.06 -24.99 -4.86
CA ALA A 86 -10.25 -25.72 -5.81
C ALA A 86 -8.79 -25.87 -5.35
N MET A 87 -8.28 -24.95 -4.52
CA MET A 87 -6.95 -25.04 -3.92
C MET A 87 -6.88 -26.01 -2.72
N ARG A 88 -8.00 -26.29 -2.04
CA ARG A 88 -8.05 -27.23 -0.90
C ARG A 88 -8.01 -28.69 -1.35
N VAL A 89 -8.73 -28.99 -2.41
CA VAL A 89 -8.87 -30.36 -2.95
C VAL A 89 -7.61 -30.71 -3.74
N ARG A 90 -6.54 -31.10 -3.03
CA ARG A 90 -5.27 -31.50 -3.63
C ARG A 90 -5.02 -33.00 -3.50
N SER A 91 -4.59 -33.62 -4.60
CA SER A 91 -4.02 -34.97 -4.60
C SER A 91 -2.50 -34.85 -4.46
N GLY A 92 -1.99 -34.80 -3.23
CA GLY A 92 -0.57 -34.93 -2.87
C GLY A 92 0.46 -34.33 -3.85
N GLY A 93 0.81 -33.04 -3.68
CA GLY A 93 1.87 -32.36 -4.45
C GLY A 93 2.32 -31.05 -3.78
N PRO A 94 3.38 -30.40 -4.28
CA PRO A 94 3.88 -29.12 -3.75
C PRO A 94 2.85 -27.98 -3.94
N ILE A 95 2.90 -26.99 -3.05
CA ILE A 95 1.98 -25.83 -3.05
C ILE A 95 2.07 -25.07 -4.39
N ALA A 96 0.97 -25.07 -5.16
CA ALA A 96 0.92 -24.40 -6.46
C ALA A 96 0.74 -22.87 -6.35
N VAL A 97 0.06 -22.39 -5.32
CA VAL A 97 -0.28 -20.96 -5.14
C VAL A 97 0.18 -20.47 -3.78
N ARG A 98 1.09 -19.50 -3.78
CA ARG A 98 1.60 -18.79 -2.58
C ARG A 98 1.06 -17.38 -2.47
N HIS A 99 0.73 -16.76 -3.59
CA HIS A 99 0.22 -15.39 -3.64
C HIS A 99 -1.09 -15.36 -4.41
N LEU A 100 -2.18 -15.12 -3.70
CA LEU A 100 -3.52 -15.05 -4.26
C LEU A 100 -3.92 -13.58 -4.43
N LEU A 101 -4.06 -13.14 -5.68
CA LEU A 101 -4.34 -11.76 -6.03
C LEU A 101 -5.76 -11.66 -6.59
N LEU A 102 -6.69 -11.16 -5.78
CA LEU A 102 -8.13 -11.07 -6.06
C LEU A 102 -8.56 -9.61 -5.95
N GLY A 103 -7.95 -8.71 -6.71
CA GLY A 103 -8.22 -7.28 -6.61
C GLY A 103 -9.26 -6.79 -7.61
N THR A 104 -10.21 -5.97 -7.18
CA THR A 104 -11.27 -5.41 -8.05
C THR A 104 -12.17 -6.51 -8.63
N ASP A 105 -12.67 -7.38 -7.76
CA ASP A 105 -13.48 -8.53 -8.14
C ASP A 105 -14.86 -8.57 -7.47
N GLY A 106 -15.20 -7.57 -6.65
CA GLY A 106 -16.52 -7.45 -6.04
C GLY A 106 -16.82 -8.56 -5.02
N LEU A 107 -15.81 -8.99 -4.25
CA LEU A 107 -15.97 -10.09 -3.29
C LEU A 107 -16.95 -9.76 -2.15
N GLY A 108 -16.97 -8.50 -1.71
CA GLY A 108 -17.61 -8.10 -0.45
C GLY A 108 -17.02 -8.83 0.76
N ASP A 109 -17.64 -8.61 1.92
CA ASP A 109 -17.26 -9.23 3.19
C ASP A 109 -17.34 -10.77 3.16
N ASP A 110 -18.39 -11.31 2.54
CA ASP A 110 -18.64 -12.75 2.54
C ASP A 110 -17.63 -13.48 1.66
N GLY A 111 -17.31 -12.91 0.49
CA GLY A 111 -16.24 -13.43 -0.38
C GLY A 111 -14.87 -13.37 0.31
N ALA A 112 -14.57 -12.27 1.00
CA ALA A 112 -13.32 -12.13 1.73
C ALA A 112 -13.18 -13.14 2.89
N THR A 113 -14.25 -13.34 3.65
CA THR A 113 -14.32 -14.34 4.73
C THR A 113 -14.18 -15.75 4.17
N ALA A 114 -14.89 -16.05 3.09
CA ALA A 114 -14.82 -17.35 2.42
C ALA A 114 -13.40 -17.65 1.91
N VAL A 115 -12.73 -16.67 1.29
CA VAL A 115 -11.34 -16.82 0.86
C VAL A 115 -10.43 -17.10 2.05
N ALA A 116 -10.52 -16.30 3.12
CA ALA A 116 -9.68 -16.49 4.31
C ALA A 116 -9.89 -17.86 4.97
N GLU A 117 -11.14 -18.32 5.06
CA GLU A 117 -11.44 -19.67 5.55
C GLU A 117 -10.85 -20.73 4.63
N ARG A 118 -11.14 -20.62 3.34
CA ARG A 118 -10.89 -21.67 2.35
C ARG A 118 -9.44 -21.78 1.91
N THR A 119 -8.61 -20.75 2.12
CA THR A 119 -7.16 -20.85 1.91
C THR A 119 -6.43 -21.56 3.04
N SER A 120 -7.10 -21.90 4.16
CA SER A 120 -6.44 -22.63 5.23
C SER A 120 -5.92 -23.99 4.74
N GLY A 121 -4.66 -24.30 5.07
CA GLY A 121 -3.97 -25.52 4.64
C GLY A 121 -3.48 -25.53 3.17
N THR A 122 -3.68 -24.45 2.41
CA THR A 122 -3.31 -24.36 0.98
C THR A 122 -1.89 -23.86 0.73
N GLY A 123 -1.22 -23.30 1.75
CA GLY A 123 0.13 -22.73 1.61
C GLY A 123 0.17 -21.29 1.10
N VAL A 124 -1.00 -20.65 0.93
CA VAL A 124 -1.11 -19.23 0.62
C VAL A 124 -0.49 -18.39 1.73
N GLN A 125 0.38 -17.45 1.34
CA GLN A 125 1.10 -16.53 2.22
C GLN A 125 0.73 -15.08 1.98
N THR A 126 0.23 -14.74 0.79
CA THR A 126 -0.23 -13.39 0.44
C THR A 126 -1.67 -13.41 0.00
N LEU A 127 -2.50 -12.64 0.70
CA LEU A 127 -3.87 -12.33 0.32
C LEU A 127 -3.91 -10.89 -0.17
N TYR A 128 -4.06 -10.69 -1.48
CA TYR A 128 -4.30 -9.37 -2.05
C TYR A 128 -5.78 -9.23 -2.38
N LEU A 129 -6.50 -8.46 -1.55
CA LEU A 129 -7.96 -8.33 -1.55
C LEU A 129 -8.39 -6.87 -1.78
N GLY A 130 -7.56 -6.08 -2.47
CA GLY A 130 -7.82 -4.65 -2.67
C GLY A 130 -9.02 -4.34 -3.58
N CYS A 131 -9.73 -3.25 -3.31
CA CYS A 131 -10.87 -2.77 -4.10
C CYS A 131 -12.03 -3.79 -4.24
N ASN A 132 -12.50 -4.39 -3.16
CA ASN A 132 -13.50 -5.46 -3.18
C ASN A 132 -14.81 -5.14 -2.44
N GLY A 133 -14.98 -3.92 -1.92
CA GLY A 133 -16.15 -3.60 -1.09
C GLY A 133 -16.12 -4.29 0.27
N ILE A 134 -14.93 -4.64 0.77
CA ILE A 134 -14.76 -5.23 2.10
C ILE A 134 -14.92 -4.13 3.15
N THR A 135 -15.78 -4.35 4.14
CA THR A 135 -16.01 -3.45 5.26
C THR A 135 -15.21 -3.89 6.49
N ALA A 136 -15.33 -3.18 7.61
CA ALA A 136 -14.77 -3.63 8.88
C ALA A 136 -15.29 -5.02 9.28
N ARG A 137 -16.53 -5.38 8.93
CA ARG A 137 -17.10 -6.71 9.19
C ARG A 137 -16.33 -7.79 8.43
N GLY A 138 -16.06 -7.59 7.14
CA GLY A 138 -15.29 -8.55 6.36
C GLY A 138 -13.84 -8.68 6.86
N ALA A 139 -13.20 -7.58 7.24
CA ALA A 139 -11.87 -7.61 7.85
C ALA A 139 -11.85 -8.38 9.19
N ALA A 140 -12.85 -8.18 10.05
CA ALA A 140 -13.02 -8.96 11.28
C ALA A 140 -13.30 -10.44 10.97
N GLY A 141 -14.10 -10.74 9.94
CA GLY A 141 -14.34 -12.10 9.45
C GLY A 141 -13.05 -12.80 9.02
N ILE A 142 -12.16 -12.11 8.31
CA ILE A 142 -10.81 -12.63 7.99
C ILE A 142 -10.04 -12.96 9.27
N ALA A 143 -10.03 -12.05 10.26
CA ALA A 143 -9.34 -12.27 11.53
C ALA A 143 -9.90 -13.50 12.26
N ASP A 144 -11.23 -13.64 12.35
CA ASP A 144 -11.89 -14.79 12.97
C ASP A 144 -11.48 -16.11 12.31
N ARG A 145 -11.44 -16.14 10.96
CA ARG A 145 -11.02 -17.35 10.22
C ARG A 145 -9.55 -17.68 10.46
N LEU A 146 -8.68 -16.67 10.52
CA LEU A 146 -7.26 -16.87 10.81
C LEU A 146 -7.03 -17.39 12.24
N ARG A 147 -7.81 -16.93 13.22
CA ARG A 147 -7.77 -17.50 14.59
C ARG A 147 -8.26 -18.94 14.64
N ALA A 148 -9.39 -19.22 13.97
CA ALA A 148 -10.00 -20.55 13.97
C ALA A 148 -9.13 -21.59 13.23
N SER A 149 -8.36 -21.17 12.24
CA SER A 149 -7.49 -22.05 11.48
C SER A 149 -6.21 -21.31 11.09
N PRO A 150 -5.18 -21.30 11.96
CA PRO A 150 -3.94 -20.57 11.74
C PRO A 150 -3.27 -20.91 10.42
N GLN A 151 -2.79 -19.89 9.71
CA GLN A 151 -2.19 -20.00 8.38
C GLN A 151 -0.86 -19.24 8.35
N ALA A 152 0.01 -19.62 7.42
CA ALA A 152 1.28 -18.92 7.15
C ALA A 152 1.08 -17.60 6.37
N VAL A 153 -0.03 -16.88 6.60
CA VAL A 153 -0.30 -15.60 5.96
C VAL A 153 0.68 -14.57 6.51
N SER A 154 1.56 -14.09 5.63
CA SER A 154 2.58 -13.10 5.97
C SER A 154 2.28 -11.73 5.36
N ALA A 155 1.30 -11.62 4.45
CA ALA A 155 0.94 -10.37 3.82
C ALA A 155 -0.56 -10.29 3.51
N VAL A 156 -1.21 -9.23 3.99
CA VAL A 156 -2.61 -8.92 3.73
C VAL A 156 -2.73 -7.52 3.13
N TRP A 157 -3.38 -7.41 1.98
CA TRP A 157 -3.58 -6.15 1.28
C TRP A 157 -5.08 -5.83 1.17
N LEU A 158 -5.51 -4.83 1.93
CA LEU A 158 -6.92 -4.38 2.00
C LEU A 158 -7.13 -3.01 1.36
N LYS A 159 -6.13 -2.46 0.65
CA LYS A 159 -6.21 -1.15 -0.01
C LYS A 159 -7.55 -0.91 -0.71
N ARG A 160 -8.08 0.31 -0.56
CA ARG A 160 -9.30 0.79 -1.22
C ARG A 160 -10.52 -0.09 -0.96
N ASN A 161 -10.61 -0.63 0.25
CA ASN A 161 -11.83 -1.26 0.78
C ASN A 161 -12.46 -0.35 1.82
N PRO A 162 -13.79 -0.16 1.84
CA PRO A 162 -14.48 0.76 2.73
C PRO A 162 -14.60 0.20 4.17
N LEU A 163 -13.47 0.00 4.87
CA LEU A 163 -13.49 -0.48 6.25
C LEU A 163 -14.16 0.54 7.18
N GLY A 164 -13.98 1.84 6.91
CA GLY A 164 -14.62 2.92 7.65
C GLY A 164 -14.13 3.06 9.09
N SER A 165 -14.95 3.63 9.97
CA SER A 165 -14.58 3.88 11.38
C SER A 165 -14.27 2.61 12.18
N GLY A 166 -14.78 1.45 11.77
CA GLY A 166 -14.45 0.16 12.37
C GLY A 166 -13.09 -0.41 11.95
N ALA A 167 -12.36 0.26 11.03
CA ALA A 167 -11.10 -0.24 10.48
C ALA A 167 -10.05 -0.56 11.54
N GLY A 168 -9.88 0.33 12.53
CA GLY A 168 -8.88 0.18 13.58
C GLY A 168 -9.00 -1.13 14.34
N THR A 169 -10.18 -1.36 14.93
CA THR A 169 -10.47 -2.59 15.70
C THR A 169 -10.38 -3.83 14.83
N ALA A 170 -11.02 -3.85 13.66
CA ALA A 170 -11.02 -5.02 12.79
C ALA A 170 -9.60 -5.42 12.33
N VAL A 171 -8.74 -4.43 12.09
CA VAL A 171 -7.37 -4.69 11.66
C VAL A 171 -6.44 -5.01 12.85
N ALA A 172 -6.67 -4.41 14.02
CA ALA A 172 -5.98 -4.79 15.25
C ALA A 172 -6.19 -6.28 15.56
N ASP A 173 -7.44 -6.72 15.42
CA ASP A 173 -7.86 -8.11 15.52
C ASP A 173 -7.17 -9.03 14.49
N LEU A 174 -7.01 -8.54 13.26
CA LEU A 174 -6.30 -9.26 12.20
C LEU A 174 -4.80 -9.40 12.51
N VAL A 175 -4.17 -8.38 13.08
CA VAL A 175 -2.76 -8.46 13.53
C VAL A 175 -2.60 -9.51 14.63
N ASP A 176 -3.48 -9.51 15.65
CA ASP A 176 -3.45 -10.52 16.71
C ASP A 176 -3.72 -11.94 16.17
N ALA A 177 -4.57 -12.08 15.16
CA ALA A 177 -4.92 -13.37 14.55
C ALA A 177 -3.80 -13.94 13.65
N ALA A 178 -2.87 -13.12 13.19
CA ALA A 178 -1.86 -13.49 12.20
C ALA A 178 -0.43 -13.21 12.72
N PRO A 179 0.12 -14.04 13.61
CA PRO A 179 1.47 -13.84 14.17
C PRO A 179 2.59 -13.90 13.10
N GLY A 180 2.31 -14.45 11.92
CA GLY A 180 3.23 -14.43 10.79
C GLY A 180 3.19 -13.16 9.93
N LEU A 181 2.28 -12.21 10.23
CA LEU A 181 2.02 -11.04 9.40
C LEU A 181 3.21 -10.07 9.39
N ARG A 182 3.82 -9.90 8.22
CA ARG A 182 4.92 -8.96 7.98
C ARG A 182 4.51 -7.75 7.16
N THR A 183 3.38 -7.82 6.45
CA THR A 183 2.92 -6.76 5.55
C THR A 183 1.44 -6.52 5.68
N LEU A 184 1.09 -5.27 5.93
CA LEU A 184 -0.29 -4.84 6.05
C LEU A 184 -0.50 -3.57 5.23
N ASP A 185 -1.37 -3.65 4.22
CA ASP A 185 -1.79 -2.49 3.42
C ASP A 185 -3.24 -2.11 3.73
N LEU A 186 -3.38 -0.88 4.25
CA LEU A 186 -4.62 -0.20 4.60
C LEU A 186 -4.79 1.12 3.82
N VAL A 187 -4.16 1.26 2.66
CA VAL A 187 -4.22 2.48 1.84
C VAL A 187 -5.68 2.78 1.47
N GLN A 188 -6.16 3.99 1.77
CA GLN A 188 -7.53 4.42 1.50
C GLN A 188 -8.61 3.45 2.00
N THR A 189 -8.54 3.04 3.27
CA THR A 189 -9.56 2.17 3.88
C THR A 189 -10.57 2.91 4.75
N GLY A 190 -10.40 4.22 4.92
CA GLY A 190 -11.20 5.02 5.85
C GLY A 190 -10.70 4.92 7.29
N LEU A 191 -9.47 4.44 7.50
CA LEU A 191 -8.81 4.45 8.80
C LEU A 191 -8.66 5.90 9.28
N ASP A 192 -9.21 6.21 10.44
CA ASP A 192 -9.14 7.53 11.05
C ASP A 192 -8.10 7.54 12.21
N PRO A 193 -7.86 8.69 12.87
CA PRO A 193 -6.86 8.78 13.93
C PRO A 193 -7.18 7.85 15.12
N ALA A 194 -8.47 7.72 15.48
CA ALA A 194 -8.90 6.87 16.59
C ALA A 194 -8.71 5.38 16.27
N GLY A 195 -9.03 4.98 15.04
CA GLY A 195 -8.79 3.64 14.55
C GLY A 195 -7.30 3.30 14.50
N LEU A 196 -6.45 4.25 14.10
CA LEU A 196 -5.00 4.05 14.16
C LEU A 196 -4.50 3.89 15.61
N ALA A 197 -4.99 4.72 16.54
CA ALA A 197 -4.68 4.59 17.96
C ALA A 197 -5.11 3.24 18.56
N ALA A 198 -6.16 2.61 18.03
CA ALA A 198 -6.55 1.25 18.42
C ALA A 198 -5.62 0.17 17.82
N LEU A 199 -5.11 0.37 16.60
CA LEU A 199 -4.22 -0.57 15.91
C LEU A 199 -2.80 -0.58 16.49
N VAL A 200 -2.24 0.59 16.80
CA VAL A 200 -0.83 0.76 17.20
C VAL A 200 -0.42 -0.14 18.38
N PRO A 201 -1.19 -0.26 19.48
CA PRO A 201 -0.85 -1.14 20.58
C PRO A 201 -0.67 -2.61 20.17
N ARG A 202 -1.41 -3.11 19.17
CA ARG A 202 -1.27 -4.48 18.66
C ARG A 202 -0.01 -4.67 17.84
N VAL A 203 0.34 -3.68 17.01
CA VAL A 203 1.60 -3.69 16.24
C VAL A 203 2.81 -3.64 17.18
N LEU A 204 2.78 -2.80 18.21
CA LEU A 204 3.82 -2.72 19.25
C LEU A 204 3.97 -4.05 19.99
N ARG A 205 2.85 -4.66 20.40
CA ARG A 205 2.86 -5.97 21.06
C ARG A 205 3.46 -7.06 20.18
N ALA A 206 3.08 -7.10 18.90
CA ALA A 206 3.62 -8.07 17.95
C ALA A 206 5.14 -7.89 17.76
N ALA A 207 5.62 -6.65 17.66
CA ALA A 207 7.05 -6.35 17.61
C ALA A 207 7.79 -6.82 18.88
N ALA A 208 7.27 -6.51 20.06
CA ALA A 208 7.83 -6.95 21.34
C ALA A 208 7.85 -8.48 21.50
N ALA A 209 6.89 -9.18 20.88
CA ALA A 209 6.82 -10.64 20.86
C ALA A 209 7.71 -11.30 19.77
N GLY A 210 8.54 -10.54 19.04
CA GLY A 210 9.40 -11.07 17.98
C GLY A 210 8.67 -11.38 16.66
N THR A 211 7.44 -10.90 16.52
CA THR A 211 6.59 -11.06 15.32
C THR A 211 6.21 -9.71 14.71
N PRO A 212 7.16 -8.79 14.46
CA PRO A 212 6.83 -7.46 13.95
C PRO A 212 6.12 -7.49 12.60
N VAL A 213 5.14 -6.60 12.47
CA VAL A 213 4.64 -6.15 11.17
C VAL A 213 5.72 -5.23 10.58
N GLU A 214 6.48 -5.76 9.63
CA GLU A 214 7.65 -5.04 9.08
C GLU A 214 7.25 -3.85 8.20
N ARG A 215 6.14 -3.96 7.47
CA ARG A 215 5.72 -3.01 6.44
C ARG A 215 4.26 -2.61 6.63
N LEU A 216 4.05 -1.33 6.88
CA LEU A 216 2.72 -0.77 7.15
C LEU A 216 2.39 0.35 6.15
N TYR A 217 1.37 0.11 5.32
CA TYR A 217 0.88 1.09 4.35
C TYR A 217 -0.44 1.70 4.83
N LEU A 218 -0.44 3.01 5.06
CA LEU A 218 -1.56 3.76 5.63
C LEU A 218 -1.98 4.95 4.76
N GLY A 219 -1.41 5.07 3.56
CA GLY A 219 -1.58 6.27 2.73
C GLY A 219 -3.02 6.56 2.30
N GLY A 220 -3.34 7.82 2.08
CA GLY A 220 -4.66 8.26 1.63
C GLY A 220 -5.79 8.10 2.67
N ASN A 221 -5.43 7.94 3.94
CA ASN A 221 -6.36 7.94 5.08
C ASN A 221 -6.28 9.27 5.83
N PRO A 222 -7.39 9.83 6.35
CA PRO A 222 -7.40 11.15 7.00
C PRO A 222 -6.83 11.11 8.44
N LEU A 223 -5.54 10.79 8.59
CA LEU A 223 -4.91 10.63 9.90
C LEU A 223 -4.63 11.97 10.61
N GLY A 224 -4.34 13.04 9.86
CA GLY A 224 -4.07 14.35 10.47
C GLY A 224 -2.87 14.36 11.42
N ALA A 225 -2.72 15.46 12.17
CA ALA A 225 -1.72 15.56 13.23
C ALA A 225 -2.01 14.58 14.39
N ALA A 226 -3.28 14.37 14.75
CA ALA A 226 -3.66 13.43 15.81
C ALA A 226 -3.21 11.99 15.52
N GLY A 227 -3.31 11.54 14.27
CA GLY A 227 -2.80 10.23 13.89
C GLY A 227 -1.27 10.15 13.92
N ALA A 228 -0.56 11.28 13.78
CA ALA A 228 0.90 11.32 13.86
C ALA A 228 1.43 10.96 15.25
N GLU A 229 0.67 11.21 16.32
CA GLU A 229 1.01 10.79 17.69
C GLU A 229 1.12 9.26 17.78
N ALA A 230 0.11 8.55 17.29
CA ALA A 230 0.13 7.09 17.26
C ALA A 230 1.23 6.53 16.33
N LEU A 231 1.53 7.21 15.22
CA LEU A 231 2.66 6.85 14.36
C LEU A 231 4.01 7.08 15.06
N ALA A 232 4.14 8.13 15.85
CA ALA A 232 5.35 8.43 16.61
C ALA A 232 5.67 7.32 17.62
N ASP A 233 4.67 6.73 18.28
CA ASP A 233 4.87 5.58 19.17
C ASP A 233 5.47 4.38 18.42
N LEU A 234 4.98 4.07 17.22
CA LEU A 234 5.54 3.01 16.38
C LEU A 234 6.99 3.29 15.97
N VAL A 235 7.27 4.54 15.60
CA VAL A 235 8.59 4.98 15.13
C VAL A 235 9.59 4.99 16.28
N ALA A 236 9.26 5.60 17.42
CA ALA A 236 10.13 5.65 18.59
C ALA A 236 10.48 4.25 19.12
N ALA A 237 9.53 3.31 19.06
CA ALA A 237 9.77 1.91 19.43
C ALA A 237 10.60 1.13 18.39
N GLY A 238 10.78 1.64 17.17
CA GLY A 238 11.41 0.89 16.08
C GLY A 238 10.65 -0.39 15.73
N ALA A 239 9.32 -0.34 15.84
CA ALA A 239 8.43 -1.49 15.73
C ALA A 239 8.17 -1.93 14.27
N VAL A 240 8.36 -1.02 13.32
CA VAL A 240 8.19 -1.25 11.88
C VAL A 240 9.51 -0.92 11.15
N SER A 241 9.76 -1.61 10.04
CA SER A 241 10.93 -1.36 9.18
C SER A 241 10.63 -0.43 8.00
N GLU A 242 9.37 -0.38 7.55
CA GLU A 242 8.93 0.55 6.53
C GLU A 242 7.54 1.10 6.86
N LEU A 243 7.41 2.43 6.80
CA LEU A 243 6.18 3.15 7.09
C LEU A 243 5.79 4.04 5.91
N TYR A 244 4.58 3.82 5.39
CA TYR A 244 4.06 4.58 4.25
C TYR A 244 2.76 5.31 4.63
N THR A 245 2.87 6.61 4.91
CA THR A 245 1.80 7.48 5.42
C THR A 245 1.57 8.67 4.49
N SER A 246 1.74 8.46 3.19
CA SER A 246 1.51 9.51 2.17
C SER A 246 0.06 9.95 2.09
N ALA A 247 -0.21 11.21 1.75
CA ALA A 247 -1.57 11.76 1.61
C ALA A 247 -2.44 11.52 2.84
N ALA A 248 -1.83 11.61 4.03
CA ALA A 248 -2.49 11.39 5.32
C ALA A 248 -2.85 12.68 6.06
N ARG A 249 -2.57 13.85 5.45
CA ARG A 249 -2.82 15.19 6.00
C ARG A 249 -2.06 15.47 7.30
N LEU A 250 -0.86 14.92 7.46
CA LEU A 250 -0.07 15.08 8.69
C LEU A 250 0.27 16.56 8.99
N GLY A 251 0.52 17.36 7.94
CA GLY A 251 0.94 18.75 8.08
C GLY A 251 2.27 18.92 8.83
N ASP A 252 2.60 20.15 9.19
CA ASP A 252 3.84 20.48 9.91
C ASP A 252 3.89 19.82 11.28
N SER A 253 2.82 19.99 12.08
CA SER A 253 2.75 19.40 13.42
C SER A 253 2.99 17.89 13.41
N GLY A 254 2.33 17.14 12.50
CA GLY A 254 2.55 15.70 12.40
C GLY A 254 3.97 15.33 11.93
N ALA A 255 4.56 16.10 11.02
CA ALA A 255 5.94 15.88 10.58
C ALA A 255 6.96 16.16 11.71
N GLU A 256 6.71 17.17 12.53
CA GLU A 256 7.55 17.49 13.69
C GLU A 256 7.47 16.40 14.77
N THR A 257 6.27 15.90 15.06
CA THR A 257 6.05 14.76 15.96
C THR A 257 6.82 13.52 15.48
N LEU A 258 6.77 13.21 14.17
CA LEU A 258 7.56 12.11 13.60
C LEU A 258 9.06 12.36 13.68
N ALA A 259 9.51 13.61 13.49
CA ALA A 259 10.92 13.98 13.60
C ALA A 259 11.44 13.76 15.03
N ASP A 260 10.67 14.11 16.05
CA ASP A 260 11.04 13.89 17.44
C ASP A 260 11.07 12.39 17.79
N ALA A 261 10.11 11.61 17.28
CA ALA A 261 10.11 10.15 17.43
C ALA A 261 11.32 9.47 16.77
N LEU A 262 11.73 9.94 15.58
CA LEU A 262 12.92 9.42 14.89
C LEU A 262 14.19 9.62 15.73
N ARG A 263 14.31 10.72 16.48
CA ARG A 263 15.45 10.96 17.37
C ARG A 263 15.48 10.03 18.58
N ALA A 264 14.31 9.57 19.04
CA ALA A 264 14.20 8.60 20.13
C ALA A 264 14.35 7.14 19.67
N MET A 265 14.19 6.89 18.37
CA MET A 265 14.26 5.55 17.79
C MET A 265 15.69 4.98 17.86
N PRO A 266 15.86 3.67 18.19
CA PRO A 266 17.14 3.02 18.04
C PRO A 266 17.64 3.11 16.58
N HIS A 267 18.92 3.45 16.42
CA HIS A 267 19.49 3.76 15.10
C HIS A 267 19.30 2.61 14.09
N GLY A 268 18.83 2.94 12.89
CA GLY A 268 18.70 2.02 11.76
C GLY A 268 17.51 1.04 11.83
N ARG A 269 16.56 1.24 12.75
CA ARG A 269 15.37 0.39 12.86
C ARG A 269 14.34 0.61 11.74
N LEU A 270 14.15 1.87 11.32
CA LEU A 270 13.29 2.21 10.19
C LEU A 270 14.13 2.38 8.93
N ALA A 271 13.92 1.52 7.93
CA ALA A 271 14.60 1.60 6.65
C ALA A 271 13.94 2.60 5.69
N ARG A 272 12.61 2.74 5.75
CA ARG A 272 11.87 3.61 4.82
C ARG A 272 10.76 4.39 5.50
N LEU A 273 10.68 5.67 5.17
CA LEU A 273 9.59 6.56 5.54
C LEU A 273 9.05 7.27 4.31
N SER A 274 7.76 7.11 4.01
CA SER A 274 7.10 7.87 2.95
C SER A 274 5.98 8.73 3.51
N VAL A 275 6.17 10.05 3.44
CA VAL A 275 5.24 11.10 3.87
C VAL A 275 4.86 12.01 2.70
N ALA A 276 4.89 11.50 1.47
CA ALA A 276 4.55 12.24 0.26
C ALA A 276 3.13 12.86 0.33
N SER A 277 2.95 14.04 -0.26
CA SER A 277 1.68 14.77 -0.30
C SER A 277 0.98 14.94 1.07
N ASN A 278 1.69 15.36 2.12
CA ASN A 278 1.10 15.59 3.44
C ASN A 278 0.87 17.06 3.78
N GLY A 279 1.13 17.99 2.86
CA GLY A 279 1.07 19.43 3.14
C GLY A 279 2.14 19.89 4.14
N ILE A 280 3.28 19.20 4.20
CA ILE A 280 4.40 19.54 5.10
C ILE A 280 5.14 20.73 4.49
N GLY A 281 5.22 21.83 5.24
CA GLY A 281 5.99 23.02 4.95
C GLY A 281 7.51 22.84 5.08
N PRO A 282 8.29 23.82 4.59
CA PRO A 282 9.75 23.67 4.47
C PRO A 282 10.47 23.40 5.77
N HIS A 283 10.14 24.13 6.84
CA HIS A 283 10.80 23.99 8.13
C HIS A 283 10.64 22.56 8.70
N ALA A 284 9.40 22.08 8.79
CA ALA A 284 9.11 20.75 9.30
C ALA A 284 9.67 19.64 8.39
N ALA A 285 9.64 19.83 7.06
CA ALA A 285 10.26 18.90 6.11
C ALA A 285 11.78 18.80 6.32
N GLY A 286 12.46 19.95 6.49
CA GLY A 286 13.87 20.01 6.85
C GLY A 286 14.18 19.23 8.11
N ARG A 287 13.47 19.52 9.21
CA ARG A 287 13.62 18.84 10.51
C ARG A 287 13.41 17.33 10.38
N LEU A 288 12.39 16.90 9.65
CA LEU A 288 12.05 15.49 9.46
C LEU A 288 13.15 14.73 8.72
N VAL A 289 13.68 15.29 7.62
CA VAL A 289 14.76 14.66 6.86
C VAL A 289 16.06 14.60 7.67
N ALA A 290 16.39 15.68 8.39
CA ALA A 290 17.56 15.68 9.28
C ALA A 290 17.44 14.60 10.35
N ALA A 291 16.30 14.52 11.05
CA ALA A 291 16.05 13.49 12.05
C ALA A 291 16.10 12.08 11.44
N ALA A 292 15.56 11.87 10.23
CA ALA A 292 15.64 10.59 9.54
C ALA A 292 17.07 10.19 9.17
N ALA A 293 17.89 11.15 8.73
CA ALA A 293 19.30 10.92 8.42
C ALA A 293 20.08 10.50 9.68
N ASP A 294 19.90 11.23 10.79
CA ASP A 294 20.53 10.94 12.08
C ASP A 294 20.07 9.60 12.67
N ALA A 295 18.80 9.25 12.45
CA ALA A 295 18.23 7.99 12.90
C ALA A 295 18.63 6.77 12.03
N GLY A 296 19.40 6.99 10.97
CA GLY A 296 19.88 5.92 10.09
C GLY A 296 18.82 5.37 9.13
N VAL A 297 17.84 6.18 8.73
CA VAL A 297 16.84 5.81 7.71
C VAL A 297 17.48 5.77 6.32
N ASN A 298 17.14 4.74 5.53
CA ASN A 298 17.75 4.53 4.22
C ASN A 298 17.05 5.30 3.08
N ALA A 299 15.73 5.48 3.19
CA ALA A 299 14.94 6.19 2.19
C ALA A 299 13.84 7.06 2.80
N VAL A 300 13.77 8.31 2.37
CA VAL A 300 12.69 9.23 2.72
C VAL A 300 12.01 9.73 1.45
N ASP A 301 10.69 9.64 1.42
CA ASP A 301 9.86 10.14 0.33
C ASP A 301 8.93 11.26 0.80
N LEU A 302 9.23 12.49 0.36
CA LEU A 302 8.42 13.68 0.55
C LEU A 302 7.70 14.11 -0.74
N GLY A 303 7.73 13.29 -1.79
CA GLY A 303 7.28 13.69 -3.11
C GLY A 303 5.76 13.85 -3.23
N ARG A 304 5.24 13.57 -4.43
CA ARG A 304 3.79 13.57 -4.69
C ARG A 304 3.31 12.19 -5.08
N VAL A 305 2.28 11.70 -4.38
CA VAL A 305 1.56 10.49 -4.81
C VAL A 305 0.65 10.79 -6.00
N ARG A 306 0.49 9.82 -6.90
CA ARG A 306 -0.36 9.98 -8.09
C ARG A 306 -1.81 10.34 -7.77
N ALA A 307 -2.31 9.83 -6.64
CA ALA A 307 -3.68 10.07 -6.18
C ALA A 307 -3.89 11.43 -5.51
N ALA A 308 -2.85 12.27 -5.37
CA ALA A 308 -2.91 13.50 -4.57
C ALA A 308 -4.08 14.41 -4.96
N HIS A 309 -4.32 14.62 -6.26
CA HIS A 309 -5.44 15.42 -6.75
C HIS A 309 -6.80 14.84 -6.35
N VAL A 310 -7.01 13.53 -6.54
CA VAL A 310 -8.26 12.85 -6.21
C VAL A 310 -8.52 12.84 -4.70
N LEU A 311 -7.45 12.78 -3.91
CA LEU A 311 -7.51 12.78 -2.45
C LEU A 311 -7.58 14.18 -1.83
N GLY A 312 -7.50 15.25 -2.64
CA GLY A 312 -7.35 16.62 -2.12
C GLY A 312 -6.08 16.81 -1.28
N ALA A 313 -5.04 16.01 -1.52
CA ALA A 313 -3.82 16.02 -0.73
C ALA A 313 -2.87 17.11 -1.25
N ALA A 314 -2.44 18.00 -0.34
CA ALA A 314 -1.49 19.05 -0.64
C ALA A 314 -0.06 18.48 -0.78
N ASP A 315 0.74 19.10 -1.65
CA ASP A 315 2.16 18.78 -1.73
C ASP A 315 2.92 19.22 -0.49
N ASN A 316 4.00 18.51 -0.19
CA ASN A 316 5.02 19.03 0.71
C ASN A 316 5.80 20.16 0.02
N ARG A 317 6.48 21.00 0.79
CA ARG A 317 7.22 22.16 0.31
C ARG A 317 8.64 22.14 0.82
N ILE A 318 9.58 22.45 -0.06
CA ILE A 318 11.00 22.62 0.25
C ILE A 318 11.45 23.95 -0.34
N ASP A 319 12.09 24.76 0.48
CA ASP A 319 12.73 26.01 0.11
C ASP A 319 14.27 25.89 0.22
N GLU A 320 14.97 27.02 0.12
CA GLU A 320 16.43 27.03 0.16
C GLU A 320 16.99 26.73 1.56
N ASP A 321 16.36 27.25 2.62
CA ASP A 321 16.83 27.09 4.01
C ASP A 321 16.65 25.65 4.49
N SER A 322 15.49 25.06 4.21
CA SER A 322 15.24 23.63 4.49
C SER A 322 16.17 22.72 3.69
N ALA A 323 16.45 23.04 2.42
CA ALA A 323 17.42 22.29 1.63
C ALA A 323 18.86 22.42 2.17
N ALA A 324 19.26 23.59 2.66
CA ALA A 324 20.55 23.78 3.34
C ALA A 324 20.62 22.98 4.65
N HIS A 325 19.54 22.94 5.43
CA HIS A 325 19.47 22.14 6.64
C HIS A 325 19.58 20.63 6.34
N MET A 326 18.89 20.15 5.31
CA MET A 326 19.04 18.78 4.83
C MET A 326 20.47 18.48 4.38
N ALA A 327 21.09 19.38 3.61
CA ALA A 327 22.46 19.22 3.14
C ALA A 327 23.47 19.11 4.29
N ALA A 328 23.29 19.91 5.35
CA ALA A 328 24.11 19.83 6.55
C ALA A 328 23.98 18.46 7.24
N ALA A 329 22.75 17.97 7.43
CA ALA A 329 22.50 16.65 8.02
C ALA A 329 23.11 15.51 7.17
N LEU A 330 23.02 15.61 5.85
CA LEU A 330 23.62 14.63 4.93
C LEU A 330 25.13 14.75 4.78
N SER A 331 25.75 15.81 5.32
CA SER A 331 27.21 15.92 5.39
C SER A 331 27.77 15.31 6.68
N ALA A 332 26.91 15.00 7.66
CA ALA A 332 27.33 14.42 8.92
C ALA A 332 27.83 12.98 8.71
N PRO A 333 28.91 12.56 9.40
CA PRO A 333 29.39 11.18 9.29
C PRO A 333 28.34 10.21 9.86
N GLY A 334 28.15 9.08 9.19
CA GLY A 334 27.34 7.96 9.71
C GLY A 334 25.87 7.93 9.28
N HIS A 335 25.35 8.96 8.59
CA HIS A 335 23.99 8.87 8.01
C HIS A 335 23.89 7.74 6.98
N ARG A 336 22.72 7.11 6.89
CA ARG A 336 22.44 6.00 5.95
C ARG A 336 21.50 6.36 4.81
N LEU A 337 21.09 7.63 4.71
CA LEU A 337 20.08 8.07 3.77
C LEU A 337 20.59 8.00 2.32
N GLY A 338 20.29 6.89 1.65
CA GLY A 338 20.66 6.63 0.27
C GLY A 338 19.67 7.20 -0.75
N HIS A 339 18.42 7.46 -0.36
CA HIS A 339 17.37 7.94 -1.28
C HIS A 339 16.53 9.03 -0.64
N LEU A 340 16.44 10.17 -1.31
CA LEU A 340 15.60 11.29 -0.91
C LEU A 340 14.73 11.74 -2.09
N VAL A 341 13.42 11.50 -1.98
CA VAL A 341 12.46 11.87 -3.02
C VAL A 341 11.83 13.22 -2.70
N LEU A 342 12.11 14.20 -3.57
CA LEU A 342 11.63 15.60 -3.48
C LEU A 342 10.90 16.02 -4.76
N ALA A 343 10.43 15.06 -5.56
CA ALA A 343 9.67 15.37 -6.76
C ALA A 343 8.36 16.05 -6.37
N HIS A 344 8.03 17.17 -7.03
CA HIS A 344 6.83 17.97 -6.76
C HIS A 344 6.77 18.66 -5.40
N THR A 345 7.91 18.93 -4.75
CA THR A 345 7.94 19.69 -3.50
C THR A 345 8.27 21.18 -3.65
N GLY A 346 8.28 21.69 -4.89
CA GLY A 346 8.64 23.08 -5.18
C GLY A 346 10.14 23.38 -5.10
N VAL A 347 11.01 22.37 -4.95
CA VAL A 347 12.48 22.54 -4.99
C VAL A 347 12.89 23.31 -6.24
N THR A 348 13.55 24.44 -6.02
CA THR A 348 14.15 25.27 -7.06
C THR A 348 15.59 24.85 -7.35
N SER A 349 16.19 25.40 -8.42
CA SER A 349 17.62 25.17 -8.68
C SER A 349 18.52 25.70 -7.55
N ARG A 350 18.16 26.78 -6.86
CA ARG A 350 18.96 27.31 -5.74
C ARG A 350 18.96 26.36 -4.55
N ALA A 351 17.78 25.86 -4.16
CA ALA A 351 17.65 24.83 -3.13
C ALA A 351 18.40 23.54 -3.51
N ALA A 352 18.30 23.10 -4.77
CA ALA A 352 19.03 21.92 -5.25
C ALA A 352 20.56 22.09 -5.22
N LEU A 353 21.08 23.31 -5.43
CA LEU A 353 22.52 23.59 -5.28
C LEU A 353 22.98 23.41 -3.83
N ARG A 354 22.15 23.76 -2.83
CA ARG A 354 22.46 23.49 -1.41
C ARG A 354 22.61 22.00 -1.14
N LEU A 355 21.67 21.19 -1.63
CA LEU A 355 21.75 19.71 -1.52
C LEU A 355 23.01 19.16 -2.19
N ARG A 356 23.36 19.68 -3.37
CA ARG A 356 24.56 19.30 -4.09
C ARG A 356 25.83 19.61 -3.30
N ASP A 357 25.91 20.79 -2.71
CA ASP A 357 27.09 21.21 -1.95
C ASP A 357 27.33 20.26 -0.76
N GLY A 358 26.28 19.87 -0.04
CA GLY A 358 26.40 18.84 1.01
C GLY A 358 26.72 17.44 0.46
N ALA A 359 26.11 17.04 -0.66
CA ALA A 359 26.35 15.74 -1.28
C ALA A 359 27.80 15.55 -1.77
N ARG A 360 28.53 16.62 -2.08
CA ARG A 360 29.96 16.56 -2.44
C ARG A 360 30.86 16.17 -1.27
N THR A 361 30.43 16.45 -0.04
CA THR A 361 31.18 16.16 1.19
C THR A 361 30.59 14.98 1.99
N ALA A 362 29.43 14.48 1.59
CA ALA A 362 28.74 13.36 2.24
C ALA A 362 29.54 12.06 2.14
N ALA A 363 29.64 11.33 3.26
CA ALA A 363 30.28 10.02 3.28
C ALA A 363 29.40 8.93 2.62
N THR A 364 28.08 9.07 2.72
CA THR A 364 27.12 8.14 2.11
C THR A 364 26.54 8.78 0.84
N PRO A 365 26.66 8.13 -0.32
CA PRO A 365 26.02 8.62 -1.55
C PRO A 365 24.49 8.63 -1.42
N THR A 366 23.87 9.76 -1.71
CA THR A 366 22.41 9.93 -1.70
C THR A 366 21.89 10.22 -3.11
N ARG A 367 20.89 9.45 -3.54
CA ARG A 367 20.14 9.70 -4.77
C ARG A 367 18.97 10.65 -4.49
N PHE A 368 18.92 11.76 -5.23
CA PHE A 368 17.88 12.77 -5.11
C PHE A 368 16.91 12.68 -6.28
N LEU A 369 15.65 12.33 -6.03
CA LEU A 369 14.62 12.39 -7.08
C LEU A 369 14.00 13.79 -7.09
N LEU A 370 14.40 14.61 -8.06
CA LEU A 370 14.01 16.02 -8.17
C LEU A 370 12.96 16.25 -9.27
N GLY A 371 12.13 17.27 -9.07
CA GLY A 371 11.11 17.68 -10.03
C GLY A 371 11.63 18.46 -11.24
N LYS A 372 10.71 18.84 -12.14
CA LYS A 372 11.00 19.59 -13.37
C LYS A 372 11.55 21.02 -13.13
N GLY A 373 11.32 21.60 -11.94
CA GLY A 373 11.75 22.96 -11.57
C GLY A 373 13.26 23.14 -11.34
N VAL A 374 14.04 22.06 -11.41
CA VAL A 374 15.51 22.09 -11.26
C VAL A 374 16.19 22.07 -12.63
N ALA A 375 17.28 22.82 -12.80
CA ALA A 375 18.05 22.79 -14.04
C ALA A 375 18.59 21.38 -14.36
N ARG A 376 18.62 21.01 -15.64
CA ARG A 376 19.08 19.68 -16.08
C ARG A 376 20.54 19.42 -15.68
N SER A 377 21.40 20.45 -15.72
CA SER A 377 22.80 20.36 -15.29
C SER A 377 22.92 19.97 -13.81
N VAL A 378 22.18 20.66 -12.93
CA VAL A 378 22.17 20.39 -11.49
C VAL A 378 21.68 18.97 -11.18
N ARG A 379 20.59 18.52 -11.84
CA ARG A 379 20.13 17.13 -11.68
C ARG A 379 21.18 16.12 -12.08
N ARG A 380 21.83 16.28 -13.25
CA ARG A 380 22.88 15.35 -13.70
C ARG A 380 24.06 15.28 -12.73
N GLU A 381 24.43 16.40 -12.13
CA GLU A 381 25.51 16.44 -11.14
C GLU A 381 25.13 15.69 -9.86
N LEU A 382 23.92 15.92 -9.34
CA LEU A 382 23.38 15.17 -8.20
C LEU A 382 23.22 13.67 -8.50
N ASP A 383 22.76 13.32 -9.70
CA ASP A 383 22.64 11.92 -10.15
C ASP A 383 24.01 11.23 -10.19
N ALA A 384 25.06 11.94 -10.61
CA ALA A 384 26.43 11.43 -10.61
C ALA A 384 26.95 11.21 -9.18
N LEU A 385 26.74 12.17 -8.27
CA LEU A 385 27.11 12.06 -6.86
C LEU A 385 26.36 10.91 -6.16
N GLY A 386 25.09 10.69 -6.49
CA GLY A 386 24.25 9.62 -5.94
C GLY A 386 24.37 8.26 -6.65
N SER A 387 25.29 8.11 -7.61
CA SER A 387 25.39 6.88 -8.42
C SER A 387 25.72 5.63 -7.59
N GLY A 388 26.51 5.79 -6.52
CA GLY A 388 26.85 4.73 -5.57
C GLY A 388 25.83 4.49 -4.46
N ALA A 389 24.65 5.12 -4.51
CA ALA A 389 23.63 4.96 -3.46
C ALA A 389 23.17 3.48 -3.35
N PRO A 390 23.02 2.94 -2.13
CA PRO A 390 22.61 1.55 -1.94
C PRO A 390 21.31 1.22 -2.67
N VAL A 391 21.22 0.03 -3.26
CA VAL A 391 19.97 -0.41 -3.87
C VAL A 391 18.93 -0.68 -2.79
N LEU A 392 17.73 -0.17 -3.02
CA LEU A 392 16.59 -0.38 -2.16
C LEU A 392 15.97 -1.75 -2.46
N ASP A 393 16.24 -2.73 -1.61
CA ASP A 393 15.66 -4.07 -1.73
C ASP A 393 14.14 -4.04 -1.72
N VAL A 394 13.52 -4.83 -2.58
CA VAL A 394 12.06 -4.96 -2.60
C VAL A 394 11.66 -6.33 -2.08
N PRO A 395 11.02 -6.39 -0.91
CA PRO A 395 10.65 -7.65 -0.28
C PRO A 395 9.76 -8.52 -1.18
N ALA A 396 9.89 -9.84 -1.05
CA ALA A 396 9.17 -10.81 -1.89
C ALA A 396 7.65 -10.58 -1.91
N ALA A 397 7.03 -10.24 -0.78
CA ALA A 397 5.59 -9.96 -0.71
C ALA A 397 5.17 -8.71 -1.49
N VAL A 398 6.02 -7.67 -1.56
CA VAL A 398 5.77 -6.49 -2.42
C VAL A 398 6.02 -6.85 -3.88
N ALA A 399 7.12 -7.57 -4.14
CA ALA A 399 7.47 -8.02 -5.48
C ALA A 399 6.35 -8.87 -6.12
N ALA A 400 5.72 -9.72 -5.31
CA ALA A 400 4.63 -10.58 -5.74
C ALA A 400 3.44 -9.79 -6.30
N ILE A 401 3.15 -8.62 -5.73
CA ILE A 401 1.99 -7.83 -6.16
C ILE A 401 2.37 -6.66 -7.09
N ARG A 402 3.63 -6.55 -7.54
CA ARG A 402 4.09 -5.43 -8.38
C ARG A 402 3.29 -5.23 -9.67
N SER A 403 2.71 -6.29 -10.24
CA SER A 403 1.84 -6.19 -11.42
C SER A 403 0.61 -5.31 -11.16
N VAL A 404 0.13 -5.31 -9.91
CA VAL A 404 -1.15 -4.70 -9.49
C VAL A 404 -0.98 -3.53 -8.51
N HIS A 405 0.17 -3.44 -7.84
CA HIS A 405 0.53 -2.38 -6.91
C HIS A 405 1.75 -1.63 -7.44
N ARG A 406 1.49 -0.47 -8.06
CA ARG A 406 2.53 0.45 -8.55
C ARG A 406 2.85 1.46 -7.44
N THR A 407 3.86 1.19 -6.62
CA THR A 407 4.55 2.27 -5.90
C THR A 407 5.39 3.09 -6.89
N ALA A 408 5.57 4.39 -6.62
CA ALA A 408 6.52 5.18 -7.38
C ALA A 408 7.93 4.59 -7.20
N ARG A 409 8.69 4.50 -8.30
CA ARG A 409 10.09 4.04 -8.30
C ARG A 409 11.00 5.14 -7.80
#